data_AF-A0A7Z8LCM3-F1
#
_entry.id   AF-A0A7Z8LCM3-F1
#
_cell.length_a   1.000
_cell.length_b   1.000
_cell.length_c   1.000
_cell.angle_alpha   90.00
_cell.angle_beta   90.00
_cell.angle_gamma   90.00
#
_symmetry.space_group_name_H-M   'P 1'
#
loop_
_entity.id
_entity.type
_entity.pdbx_description
1 polymer ?
#
loop_
_entity_poly.entity_id
_entity_poly.type
_entity_poly.pdbx_seq_one_letter_code
_entity_poly.pdbx_strand_id
1 'polypeptide(L)'
;MPFSVCPQGGAPLAARALLLALVLLAAFFVLLTRQQWLPSPAVAVYRVLPVDAAVPQAVALPAALLNDADQAQLLWLVDTAGQPQQAMVRVLAAAPAPEWRLVSGLRSGDLVLADQQQRPSAARRWRPMVIESGMEAAP
;
A
#
# COMPACT_ATOMS: atom_id res chain seq x y z
N MET A 1 -58.74 -10.35 -50.78
CA MET A 1 -57.41 -9.74 -50.96
C MET A 1 -56.82 -9.52 -49.57
N PRO A 2 -55.77 -10.25 -49.14
CA PRO A 2 -55.22 -10.06 -47.80
C PRO A 2 -54.30 -8.83 -47.75
N PHE A 3 -54.52 -7.97 -46.76
CA PHE A 3 -53.66 -6.83 -46.45
C PHE A 3 -52.51 -7.30 -45.56
N SER A 4 -51.28 -7.22 -46.07
CA SER A 4 -50.07 -7.41 -45.26
C SER A 4 -49.84 -6.18 -44.39
N VAL A 5 -50.02 -6.34 -43.08
CA VAL A 5 -49.68 -5.32 -42.09
C VAL A 5 -48.19 -5.44 -41.77
N CYS A 6 -47.37 -4.51 -42.26
CA CYS A 6 -45.99 -4.36 -41.79
C CYS A 6 -46.00 -3.82 -40.35
N PRO A 7 -45.34 -4.46 -39.37
CA PRO A 7 -45.20 -3.89 -38.03
C PRO A 7 -44.18 -2.73 -38.06
N GLN A 8 -44.68 -1.55 -38.39
CA GLN A 8 -43.93 -0.30 -38.34
C GLN A 8 -44.00 0.24 -36.90
N GLY A 9 -43.14 -0.25 -35.99
CA GLY A 9 -43.16 0.26 -34.61
C GLY A 9 -42.10 -0.22 -33.62
N GLY A 10 -41.31 -1.28 -33.90
CA GLY A 10 -40.38 -1.85 -32.91
C GLY A 10 -38.96 -1.26 -32.88
N ALA A 11 -38.48 -0.71 -34.00
CA ALA A 11 -37.10 -0.25 -34.14
C ALA A 11 -36.68 0.95 -33.26
N PRO A 12 -37.52 1.98 -33.00
CA PRO A 12 -37.06 3.17 -32.28
C PRO A 12 -36.93 2.94 -30.77
N LEU A 13 -37.69 1.99 -30.20
CA LEU A 13 -37.62 1.65 -28.78
C LEU A 13 -36.37 0.84 -28.43
N ALA A 14 -36.02 -0.15 -29.27
CA ALA A 14 -34.79 -0.91 -29.10
C ALA A 14 -33.53 -0.03 -29.23
N ALA A 15 -33.51 0.90 -30.20
CA ALA A 15 -32.41 1.85 -30.37
C ALA A 15 -32.27 2.81 -29.18
N ARG A 16 -33.37 3.29 -28.59
CA ARG A 16 -33.35 4.14 -27.39
C ARG A 16 -32.87 3.39 -26.15
N ALA A 17 -33.30 2.14 -25.97
CA ALA A 17 -32.84 1.30 -24.87
C ALA A 17 -31.33 1.01 -24.99
N LEU A 18 -30.84 0.80 -26.21
CA LEU A 18 -29.42 0.55 -26.47
C LEU A 18 -28.57 1.81 -26.24
N LEU A 19 -29.07 2.99 -26.62
CA LEU A 19 -28.42 4.28 -26.28
C LEU A 19 -28.41 4.52 -24.77
N LEU A 20 -29.52 4.26 -24.06
CA LEU A 20 -29.58 4.37 -22.60
C LEU A 20 -28.58 3.41 -21.92
N ALA A 21 -28.50 2.17 -22.38
CA ALA A 21 -27.56 1.19 -21.85
C ALA A 21 -26.10 1.62 -22.07
N LEU A 22 -25.77 2.16 -23.26
CA LEU A 22 -24.44 2.71 -23.55
C LEU A 22 -24.11 3.91 -22.66
N VAL A 23 -25.06 4.80 -22.42
CA VAL A 23 -24.88 5.96 -21.52
C VAL A 23 -24.66 5.51 -20.08
N LEU A 24 -25.44 4.53 -19.60
CA LEU A 24 -25.27 3.98 -18.25
C LEU A 24 -23.93 3.26 -18.09
N LEU A 25 -23.50 2.50 -19.11
CA LEU A 25 -22.20 1.84 -19.13
C LEU A 25 -21.05 2.87 -19.10
N ALA A 26 -21.15 3.92 -19.92
CA ALA A 26 -20.17 5.00 -19.94
C ALA A 26 -20.12 5.75 -18.60
N ALA A 27 -21.28 6.07 -18.02
CA ALA A 27 -21.37 6.70 -16.70
C ALA A 27 -20.76 5.82 -15.61
N PHE A 28 -21.00 4.51 -15.65
CA PHE A 28 -20.40 3.54 -14.72
C PHE A 28 -18.88 3.47 -14.87
N PHE A 29 -18.36 3.47 -16.10
CA PHE A 29 -16.92 3.47 -16.36
C PHE A 29 -16.26 4.77 -15.91
N VAL A 30 -16.92 5.91 -16.13
CA VAL A 30 -16.49 7.22 -15.61
C VAL A 30 -16.49 7.25 -14.07
N LEU A 31 -17.49 6.64 -13.43
CA LEU A 31 -17.55 6.52 -11.97
C LEU A 31 -16.42 5.65 -11.43
N LEU A 32 -16.18 4.48 -12.06
CA LEU A 32 -15.08 3.57 -11.71
C LEU A 32 -13.70 4.22 -11.87
N THR A 33 -13.47 4.93 -12.97
CA THR A 33 -12.20 5.61 -13.23
C THR A 33 -11.97 6.80 -12.30
N ARG A 34 -13.03 7.54 -11.91
CA ARG A 34 -12.92 8.59 -10.89
C ARG A 34 -12.68 8.06 -9.48
N GLN A 35 -13.21 6.89 -9.14
CA GLN A 35 -12.91 6.22 -7.86
C GLN A 35 -11.44 5.80 -7.74
N GLN A 36 -10.74 5.57 -8.86
CA GLN A 36 -9.30 5.25 -8.83
C GLN A 36 -8.42 6.48 -8.54
N TRP A 37 -8.99 7.69 -8.57
CA TRP A 37 -8.37 8.94 -8.14
C TRP A 37 -8.65 9.26 -6.66
N LEU A 38 -8.95 8.23 -5.85
CA LEU A 38 -8.91 8.37 -4.40
C LEU A 38 -7.52 8.91 -4.01
N PRO A 39 -7.46 10.01 -3.24
CA PRO A 39 -6.19 10.53 -2.75
C PRO A 39 -5.46 9.39 -2.04
N SER A 40 -4.20 9.18 -2.46
CA SER A 40 -3.32 8.18 -1.86
C SER A 40 -3.41 8.26 -0.34
N PRO A 41 -3.70 7.16 0.38
CA PRO A 41 -3.64 7.20 1.83
C PRO A 41 -2.25 7.65 2.23
N ALA A 42 -2.17 8.64 3.12
CA ALA A 42 -0.91 8.95 3.79
C ALA A 42 -0.55 7.72 4.62
N VAL A 43 0.56 7.08 4.28
CA VAL A 43 0.93 5.84 4.95
C VAL A 43 2.10 6.11 5.85
N ALA A 44 1.88 5.86 7.13
CA ALA A 44 2.89 5.98 8.17
C ALA A 44 4.05 5.02 7.87
N VAL A 45 5.27 5.57 7.81
CA VAL A 45 6.51 4.79 7.66
C VAL A 45 7.50 5.17 8.75
N TYR A 46 8.23 4.18 9.25
CA TYR A 46 9.34 4.35 10.16
C TYR A 46 10.64 4.40 9.37
N ARG A 47 11.50 5.34 9.74
CA ARG A 47 12.85 5.42 9.20
C ARG A 47 13.77 4.53 10.02
N VAL A 48 14.45 3.63 9.35
CA VAL A 48 15.39 2.68 9.93
C VAL A 48 16.65 3.42 10.36
N LEU A 49 16.95 3.43 11.67
CA LEU A 49 18.08 4.15 12.27
C LEU A 49 19.27 3.22 12.52
N PRO A 50 20.50 3.61 12.12
CA PRO A 50 21.69 2.81 12.38
C PRO A 50 21.92 2.68 13.88
N VAL A 51 22.35 1.51 14.32
CA VAL A 51 22.77 1.28 15.70
C VAL A 51 24.29 1.36 15.75
N ASP A 52 24.79 2.03 16.78
CA ASP A 52 26.20 2.31 16.95
C ASP A 52 27.07 1.03 16.94
N ALA A 53 28.35 1.18 16.59
CA ALA A 53 29.26 0.25 15.93
C ALA A 53 29.54 -1.15 16.57
N ALA A 54 28.77 -1.59 17.57
CA ALA A 54 28.99 -2.86 18.27
C ALA A 54 28.50 -4.10 17.49
N VAL A 55 27.55 -3.96 16.57
CA VAL A 55 27.01 -5.08 15.76
C VAL A 55 27.01 -4.71 14.28
N PRO A 56 27.92 -5.27 13.45
CA PRO A 56 27.97 -4.95 12.04
C PRO A 56 26.67 -5.36 11.35
N GLN A 57 26.02 -4.41 10.67
CA GLN A 57 24.78 -4.59 9.88
C GLN A 57 23.49 -4.82 10.69
N ALA A 58 23.49 -4.58 12.00
CA ALA A 58 22.25 -4.53 12.77
C ALA A 58 21.61 -3.14 12.71
N VAL A 59 20.29 -3.11 12.67
CA VAL A 59 19.51 -1.88 12.67
C VAL A 59 18.38 -1.96 13.67
N ALA A 60 18.03 -0.83 14.28
CA ALA A 60 16.97 -0.80 15.28
C ALA A 60 15.62 -0.59 14.60
N LEU A 61 14.66 -1.45 14.91
CA LEU A 61 13.26 -1.30 14.57
C LEU A 61 12.39 -1.31 15.82
N PRO A 62 11.28 -0.56 15.85
CA PRO A 62 10.27 -0.71 16.89
C PRO A 62 9.78 -2.15 16.98
N ALA A 63 9.72 -2.70 18.20
CA ALA A 63 9.22 -4.03 18.48
C ALA A 63 7.77 -4.22 18.02
N ALA A 64 6.97 -3.15 18.02
CA ALA A 64 5.58 -3.15 17.55
C ALA A 64 5.41 -3.53 16.07
N LEU A 65 6.47 -3.43 15.26
CA LEU A 65 6.47 -3.82 13.85
C LEU A 65 6.79 -5.29 13.63
N LEU A 66 7.24 -5.97 14.69
CA LEU A 66 7.76 -7.33 14.65
C LEU A 66 6.81 -8.23 15.41
N ASN A 67 6.56 -9.41 14.86
CA ASN A 67 5.90 -10.50 15.55
C ASN A 67 6.88 -11.18 16.51
N ASP A 68 6.71 -11.05 17.83
CA ASP A 68 7.65 -11.62 18.81
C ASP A 68 7.83 -13.14 18.71
N ALA A 69 6.92 -13.86 18.04
CA ALA A 69 7.01 -15.30 17.85
C ALA A 69 8.05 -15.72 16.78
N ASP A 70 8.39 -14.85 15.83
CA ASP A 70 9.13 -15.20 14.63
C ASP A 70 10.50 -14.54 14.57
N GLN A 71 11.57 -15.34 14.50
CA GLN A 71 12.93 -14.82 14.34
C GLN A 71 13.22 -14.25 12.95
N ALA A 72 12.46 -14.65 11.94
CA ALA A 72 12.60 -14.18 10.56
C ALA A 72 11.22 -13.80 10.02
N GLN A 73 11.09 -12.59 9.49
CA GLN A 73 9.79 -12.01 9.12
C GLN A 73 9.90 -11.22 7.83
N LEU A 74 8.82 -11.21 7.05
CA LEU A 74 8.70 -10.35 5.89
C LEU A 74 8.11 -9.01 6.33
N LEU A 75 8.87 -7.93 6.12
CA LEU A 75 8.39 -6.57 6.30
C LEU A 75 8.18 -5.88 4.97
N TRP A 76 7.15 -5.06 4.91
CA TRP A 76 6.92 -4.13 3.83
C TRP A 76 7.76 -2.87 4.05
N LEU A 77 8.54 -2.56 3.03
CA LEU A 77 9.34 -1.38 2.85
C LEU A 77 8.70 -0.48 1.79
N VAL A 78 9.04 0.80 1.81
CA VAL A 78 8.72 1.74 0.75
C VAL A 78 10.04 2.24 0.18
N ASP A 79 10.24 2.02 -1.13
CA ASP A 79 11.44 2.50 -1.81
C ASP A 79 11.42 4.03 -1.99
N THR A 80 12.51 4.57 -2.52
CA THR A 80 12.62 6.02 -2.81
C THR A 80 11.65 6.50 -3.89
N ALA A 81 11.10 5.60 -4.70
CA ALA A 81 10.07 5.89 -5.69
C ALA A 81 8.64 5.79 -5.11
N GLY A 82 8.50 5.52 -3.81
CA GLY A 82 7.20 5.35 -3.15
C GLY A 82 6.51 4.04 -3.52
N GLN A 83 7.25 3.04 -4.00
CA GLN A 83 6.75 1.71 -4.30
C GLN A 83 6.95 0.78 -3.11
N PRO A 84 5.95 -0.05 -2.78
CA PRO A 84 6.09 -1.03 -1.73
C PRO A 84 6.96 -2.20 -2.20
N GLN A 85 7.92 -2.59 -1.37
CA GLN A 85 8.79 -3.74 -1.56
C GLN A 85 8.75 -4.61 -0.30
N GLN A 86 8.89 -5.93 -0.43
CA GLN A 86 9.09 -6.79 0.73
C GLN A 86 10.57 -7.07 0.95
N ALA A 87 11.02 -7.04 2.20
CA ALA A 87 12.30 -7.64 2.58
C ALA A 87 12.13 -8.59 3.75
N MET A 88 12.95 -9.64 3.72
CA MET A 88 13.10 -10.54 4.84
C MET A 88 14.03 -9.90 5.87
N VAL A 89 13.55 -9.74 7.09
CA VAL A 89 14.34 -9.30 8.22
C VAL A 89 14.52 -10.42 9.22
N ARG A 90 15.64 -10.40 9.95
CA ARG A 90 15.87 -11.33 11.06
C ARG A 90 16.09 -10.57 12.35
N VAL A 91 15.33 -10.91 13.38
CA VAL A 91 15.50 -10.36 14.73
C VAL A 91 16.74 -10.99 15.35
N LEU A 92 17.72 -10.16 15.70
CA LEU A 92 18.99 -10.57 16.27
C LEU A 92 18.93 -10.57 17.80
N ALA A 93 18.47 -9.47 18.39
CA ALA A 93 18.45 -9.27 19.84
C ALA A 93 17.49 -8.12 20.22
N ALA A 94 17.27 -7.94 21.52
CA ALA A 94 16.67 -6.71 22.03
C ALA A 94 17.64 -5.53 21.82
N ALA A 95 17.09 -4.35 21.50
CA ALA A 95 17.87 -3.10 21.46
C ALA A 95 18.04 -2.54 22.89
N PRO A 96 18.92 -1.54 23.10
CA PRO A 96 19.10 -0.90 24.41
C PRO A 96 17.80 -0.26 24.96
N ALA A 97 16.89 0.15 24.08
CA ALA A 97 15.55 0.58 24.45
C ALA A 97 14.57 -0.60 24.36
N PRO A 98 13.74 -0.85 25.40
CA PRO A 98 12.89 -2.05 25.48
C PRO A 98 11.81 -2.11 24.38
N GLU A 99 11.41 -0.97 23.85
CA GLU A 99 10.47 -0.87 22.73
C GLU A 99 11.11 -1.07 21.34
N TRP A 100 12.41 -1.35 21.28
CA TRP A 100 13.15 -1.56 20.03
C TRP A 100 13.82 -2.95 19.98
N ARG A 101 13.98 -3.47 18.77
CA ARG A 101 14.67 -4.72 18.47
C ARG A 101 15.75 -4.48 17.44
N LEU A 102 16.86 -5.19 17.60
CA LEU A 102 17.92 -5.23 16.61
C LEU A 102 17.55 -6.24 15.53
N VAL A 103 17.54 -5.79 14.28
CA VAL A 103 17.24 -6.61 13.12
C VAL A 103 18.37 -6.55 12.10
N SER A 104 18.53 -7.60 11.31
CA SER A 104 19.35 -7.62 10.10
C SER A 104 18.49 -7.79 8.85
N GLY A 105 19.06 -7.49 7.69
CA GLY A 105 18.39 -7.55 6.39
C GLY A 105 17.85 -6.21 5.90
N LEU A 106 17.98 -5.15 6.71
CA LEU A 106 17.65 -3.77 6.34
C LEU A 106 18.90 -2.90 6.28
N ARG A 107 18.82 -1.79 5.55
CA ARG A 107 19.86 -0.78 5.46
C ARG A 107 19.44 0.47 6.23
N SER A 108 20.43 1.19 6.74
CA SER A 108 20.21 2.51 7.34
C SER A 108 19.50 3.43 6.33
N GLY A 109 18.42 4.07 6.77
CA GLY A 109 17.61 4.95 5.93
C GLY A 109 16.49 4.27 5.14
N ASP A 110 16.37 2.94 5.19
CA ASP A 110 15.20 2.24 4.65
C ASP A 110 13.91 2.72 5.35
N LEU A 111 12.80 2.75 4.61
CA LEU A 111 11.49 3.16 5.12
C LEU A 111 10.61 1.93 5.28
N VAL A 112 10.28 1.58 6.53
CA VAL A 112 9.44 0.43 6.85
C VAL A 112 8.02 0.89 7.13
N LEU A 113 7.03 0.19 6.60
CA LEU A 113 5.62 0.49 6.87
C LEU A 113 5.28 0.32 8.36
N ALA A 114 4.58 1.30 8.93
CA ALA A 114 4.16 1.25 10.33
C ALA A 114 3.08 0.19 10.58
N ASP A 115 2.22 -0.04 9.59
CA ASP A 115 1.21 -1.08 9.62
C ASP A 115 1.59 -2.17 8.60
N GLN A 116 2.09 -3.30 9.12
CA GLN A 116 2.48 -4.46 8.32
C GLN A 116 1.27 -5.28 7.84
N GLN A 117 0.08 -5.06 8.42
CA GLN A 117 -1.16 -5.72 7.99
C GLN A 117 -1.76 -5.02 6.75
N GLN A 118 -1.43 -3.75 6.54
CA GLN A 118 -1.89 -2.99 5.40
C GLN A 118 -1.15 -3.43 4.12
N ARG A 119 -1.70 -4.45 3.43
CA ARG A 119 -1.11 -4.97 2.19
C ARG A 119 -1.00 -3.86 1.14
N PRO A 120 0.21 -3.51 0.71
CA PRO A 120 0.37 -2.47 -0.29
C PRO A 120 -0.14 -2.93 -1.65
N SER A 121 -0.89 -2.07 -2.33
CA SER A 121 -1.34 -2.31 -3.71
C SER A 121 -0.46 -1.52 -4.66
N ALA A 122 0.22 -2.20 -5.57
CA ALA A 122 1.04 -1.61 -6.64
C ALA A 122 0.23 -0.70 -7.59
N ALA A 123 -1.09 -0.82 -7.61
CA ALA A 123 -1.97 0.01 -8.43
C ALA A 123 -2.19 1.42 -7.86
N ARG A 124 -1.73 1.71 -6.63
CA ARG A 124 -1.86 3.03 -6.00
C ARG A 124 -0.48 3.63 -5.82
N ARG A 125 -0.32 4.94 -6.06
CA ARG A 125 0.88 5.67 -5.64
C ARG A 125 0.82 5.82 -4.13
N TRP A 126 1.83 5.39 -3.39
CA TRP A 126 1.88 5.55 -1.93
C TRP A 126 2.61 6.85 -1.61
N ARG A 127 2.07 7.63 -0.68
CA ARG A 127 2.75 8.82 -0.18
C ARG A 127 3.29 8.46 1.22
N PRO A 128 4.60 8.19 1.36
CA PRO A 128 5.17 7.90 2.66
C PRO A 128 5.08 9.15 3.53
N MET A 129 4.42 9.02 4.66
CA MET A 129 4.46 10.00 5.74
C MET A 129 5.44 9.47 6.78
N VAL A 130 6.63 10.07 6.84
CA VAL A 130 7.67 9.64 7.77
C VAL A 130 7.26 10.03 9.18
N ILE A 131 7.14 9.02 10.04
CA ILE A 131 7.07 9.24 11.48
C ILE A 131 8.52 9.31 11.94
N GLU A 132 8.97 10.49 12.33
CA GLU A 132 10.28 10.67 12.98
C GLU A 132 10.23 10.03 14.37
N SER A 133 10.53 8.74 14.45
CA SER A 133 10.82 8.07 15.72
C SER A 133 12.27 8.39 16.09
N GLY A 134 12.47 9.53 16.73
CA GLY A 134 13.76 9.90 17.28
C GLY A 134 14.17 8.90 18.37
N MET A 135 15.18 8.07 18.11
CA MET A 135 16.15 7.79 19.16
C MET A 135 17.01 9.04 19.27
N GLU A 136 16.55 10.00 20.06
CA GLU A 136 17.43 11.06 20.54
C GLU A 136 18.49 10.34 21.37
N ALA A 137 19.69 10.23 20.81
CA ALA A 137 20.84 9.67 21.50
C ALA A 137 21.05 10.54 22.74
N ALA A 138 20.60 10.03 23.89
CA ALA A 138 20.86 10.67 25.17
C ALA A 138 22.40 10.76 25.32
N PRO A 139 22.94 11.94 25.64
CA PRO A 139 24.38 12.20 25.68
C PRO A 139 25.11 11.38 26.75
#